data_AF-A0A7C5DNR7-F1
#
_entry.id   AF-A0A7C5DNR7-F1
#
_cell.length_a   1.000
_cell.length_b   1.000
_cell.length_c   1.000
_cell.angle_alpha   90.00
_cell.angle_beta   90.00
_cell.angle_gamma   90.00
#
_symmetry.space_group_name_H-M   'P 1'
#
loop_
_entity.id
_entity.type
_entity.pdbx_description
1 polymer ?
#
loop_
_entity_poly.entity_id
_entity_poly.type
_entity_poly.pdbx_seq_one_letter_code
_entity_poly.pdbx_strand_id
1 'polypeptide(L)' 'MAFTAIAAFLYVMTLVGVCIWVFQDAERRGKSGWLAGLMVFFLGFPGGLLAWLLFRPKLPDRTQSPSKETKPWPQS' A
#
# COMPACT_ATOMS: atom_id res chain seq x y z
N MET A 1 34.09 10.84 0.31
CA MET A 1 33.27 11.41 1.40
C MET A 1 32.05 12.18 0.90
N ALA A 2 32.19 13.16 -0.02
CA ALA A 2 31.02 13.92 -0.53
C ALA A 2 30.04 13.06 -1.35
N PHE A 3 30.55 12.26 -2.31
CA PHE A 3 29.71 11.38 -3.14
C PHE A 3 28.89 10.38 -2.31
N THR A 4 29.53 9.75 -1.32
CA THR A 4 28.87 8.81 -0.41
C THR A 4 27.78 9.48 0.43
N ALA A 5 27.99 10.72 0.88
CA ALA A 5 26.98 11.48 1.61
C ALA A 5 25.78 11.86 0.73
N ILE A 6 26.03 12.28 -0.51
CA ILE A 6 24.97 12.59 -1.49
C ILE A 6 24.16 11.33 -1.81
N ALA A 7 24.83 10.21 -2.06
CA ALA A 7 24.16 8.93 -2.33
C ALA A 7 23.30 8.47 -1.14
N ALA A 8 23.82 8.58 0.09
CA ALA A 8 23.07 8.25 1.30
C ALA A 8 21.86 9.17 1.48
N PHE A 9 22.01 10.48 1.25
CA PHE A 9 20.91 11.44 1.32
C PHE A 9 19.81 11.11 0.31
N LEU A 10 20.16 10.88 -0.96
CA LEU A 10 19.22 10.51 -2.01
C LEU A 10 18.53 9.16 -1.69
N TYR A 11 19.27 8.18 -1.17
CA TYR A 11 18.70 6.91 -0.75
C TYR A 11 17.65 7.08 0.34
N VAL A 12 17.94 7.85 1.39
CA VAL A 12 17.00 8.10 2.49
C VAL A 12 15.77 8.85 1.99
N MET A 13 15.95 9.89 1.16
CA MET A 13 14.82 10.62 0.55
C MET A 13 13.93 9.71 -0.30
N THR A 14 14.55 8.82 -1.08
CA THR A 14 13.82 7.84 -1.90
C THR A 14 13.06 6.85 -1.02
N LEU A 15 13.70 6.31 0.01
CA LEU A 15 13.08 5.35 0.93
C LEU A 15 11.87 5.97 1.64
N VAL A 16 12.00 7.20 2.16
CA VAL A 16 10.91 7.92 2.81
C VAL A 16 9.77 8.19 1.83
N GLY A 17 10.08 8.66 0.62
CA GLY A 17 9.08 8.89 -0.43
C GLY A 17 8.33 7.61 -0.82
N VAL A 18 9.05 6.50 -0.93
CA VAL A 18 8.45 5.18 -1.21
C VAL A 18 7.55 4.73 -0.07
N CYS A 19 7.96 4.88 1.19
CA CYS A 19 7.13 4.51 2.34
C CYS A 19 5.83 5.32 2.39
N ILE A 20 5.88 6.64 2.14
CA ILE A 20 4.70 7.50 2.07
C ILE A 20 3.78 7.06 0.92
N TRP A 21 4.34 6.77 -0.24
CA TRP A 21 3.57 6.30 -1.39
C TRP A 21 2.88 4.96 -1.12
N VAL A 22 3.60 4.00 -0.53
CA VAL A 22 3.05 2.69 -0.15
C VAL A 22 1.94 2.83 0.89
N PHE A 23 2.14 3.70 1.88
CA PHE A 23 1.12 4.00 2.89
C PHE A 23 -0.18 4.46 2.23
N GLN A 24 -0.10 5.43 1.32
CA GLN A 24 -1.27 5.95 0.62
C GLN A 24 -1.89 4.92 -0.36
N ASP A 25 -1.08 4.13 -1.08
CA ASP A 25 -1.60 3.09 -1.98
C ASP A 25 -2.32 1.97 -1.21
N ALA A 26 -1.83 1.61 -0.03
CA ALA A 26 -2.46 0.64 0.87
C ALA A 26 -3.82 1.13 1.39
N GLU A 27 -3.89 2.38 1.87
CA GLU A 27 -5.15 2.98 2.33
C GLU A 27 -6.19 3.06 1.21
N ARG A 28 -5.77 3.46 0.00
CA ARG A 28 -6.64 3.47 -1.19
C ARG A 28 -7.20 2.10 -1.57
N ARG A 29 -6.53 1.02 -1.14
CA ARG A 29 -6.95 -0.37 -1.36
C ARG A 29 -7.74 -0.95 -0.17
N GLY A 30 -8.04 -0.14 0.84
CA GLY A 30 -8.74 -0.59 2.05
C GLY A 30 -7.90 -1.52 2.94
N LYS A 31 -6.57 -1.43 2.87
CA LYS A 31 -5.64 -2.09 3.81
C LYS A 31 -4.96 -1.07 4.72
N SER A 32 -4.38 -1.56 5.81
CA SER A 32 -3.64 -0.71 6.75
C SER A 32 -2.36 -0.15 6.10
N GLY A 33 -2.33 1.16 5.89
CA GLY A 33 -1.17 1.88 5.37
C GLY A 33 0.06 1.74 6.26
N TRP A 34 -0.13 1.71 7.58
CA TRP A 34 0.95 1.53 8.55
C TRP A 34 1.66 0.18 8.39
N LEU A 35 0.89 -0.90 8.22
CA LEU A 35 1.47 -2.23 8.06
C LEU A 35 2.27 -2.33 6.75
N ALA A 36 1.72 -1.80 5.67
CA ALA A 36 2.38 -1.76 4.37
C ALA A 36 3.66 -0.91 4.40
N GLY A 37 3.59 0.31 4.95
CA GLY A 37 4.71 1.23 5.04
C GLY A 37 5.84 0.69 5.92
N LEU A 38 5.54 0.11 7.09
CA LEU A 38 6.55 -0.50 7.96
C LEU A 38 7.21 -1.70 7.29
N MET A 39 6.45 -2.56 6.60
CA MET A 39 7.01 -3.68 5.85
C MET A 39 8.04 -3.19 4.83
N VAL A 40 7.73 -2.14 4.07
CA VAL A 40 8.65 -1.59 3.06
C VAL A 40 9.85 -0.91 3.69
N PHE A 41 9.67 -0.24 4.84
CA PHE A 41 10.77 0.35 5.58
C PHE A 41 11.78 -0.71 6.08
N PHE A 42 11.30 -1.80 6.69
CA PHE A 42 12.16 -2.86 7.24
C PHE A 42 12.81 -3.74 6.17
N LEU A 43 12.11 -4.05 5.07
CA LEU A 43 12.72 -4.75 3.93
C LEU A 43 13.63 -3.83 3.10
N GLY A 44 13.50 -2.52 3.25
CA GLY A 44 14.27 -1.52 2.52
C GLY A 44 13.94 -1.46 1.03
N PHE A 45 14.70 -0.63 0.31
CA PHE A 45 14.59 -0.52 -1.14
C PHE A 45 15.69 -1.37 -1.83
N PRO A 46 15.40 -2.09 -2.92
CA PRO A 46 14.12 -2.21 -3.62
C PRO A 46 13.22 -3.35 -3.10
N GLY A 47 13.72 -4.21 -2.22
CA GLY A 47 13.05 -5.46 -1.81
C GLY A 47 11.66 -5.26 -1.21
N GLY A 48 11.50 -4.27 -0.32
CA GLY A 48 10.22 -3.95 0.30
C GLY A 48 9.20 -3.43 -0.70
N LEU A 49 9.62 -2.57 -1.62
CA LEU A 49 8.75 -2.07 -2.69
C LEU A 49 8.30 -3.20 -3.62
N LEU A 50 9.20 -4.10 -4.01
CA LEU A 50 8.86 -5.26 -4.82
C LEU A 50 7.87 -6.18 -4.10
N ALA A 51 8.08 -6.45 -2.81
CA ALA A 51 7.14 -7.22 -2.00
C ALA A 51 5.75 -6.55 -1.97
N TRP A 52 5.69 -5.23 -1.77
CA TRP A 52 4.42 -4.51 -1.81
C TRP A 52 3.71 -4.63 -3.16
N LEU A 53 4.45 -4.50 -4.28
CA LEU A 53 3.88 -4.60 -5.62
C LEU A 53 3.38 -6.01 -5.96
N LEU A 54 4.07 -7.06 -5.49
CA LEU A 54 3.69 -8.46 -5.70
C LEU A 54 2.45 -8.86 -4.88
N PHE A 55 2.38 -8.45 -3.62
CA PHE A 55 1.27 -8.78 -2.72
C PHE A 55 0.16 -7.72 -2.71
N ARG A 56 0.28 -6.70 -3.56
CA ARG A 56 -0.66 -5.59 -3.72
C ARG A 56 -2.09 -6.12 -3.90
N PRO A 57 -3.02 -5.86 -2.97
CA PRO A 57 -4.40 -6.30 -3.11
C PRO A 57 -5.08 -5.56 -4.27
N LYS A 58 -6.07 -6.20 -4.91
CA LYS A 58 -6.89 -5.52 -5.93
C LYS A 58 -7.67 -4.37 -5.31
N LEU A 59 -7.99 -3.37 -6.12
CA LEU A 59 -8.87 -2.28 -5.68
C LEU A 59 -10.24 -2.88 -5.29
N PRO A 60 -10.88 -2.40 -4.22
CA PRO A 60 -12.22 -2.85 -3.89
C PRO A 60 -13.16 -2.57 -5.06
N ASP A 61 -13.85 -3.61 -5.52
CA ASP A 61 -14.85 -3.48 -6.59
C ASP A 61 -15.97 -2.56 -6.11
N ARG A 62 -16.09 -1.38 -6.72
CA ARG A 62 -17.23 -0.46 -6.51
C ARG A 62 -18.58 -1.10 -6.86
N THR A 63 -18.58 -2.28 -7.47
CA THR A 63 -19.76 -3.06 -7.84
C THR A 63 -20.38 -3.82 -6.66
N GLN A 64 -19.76 -3.81 -5.47
CA GLN A 64 -20.48 -4.16 -4.23
C GLN A 64 -21.35 -2.98 -3.76
N SER A 65 -22.16 -2.44 -4.68
CA SER A 65 -23.36 -1.69 -4.28
C SER A 65 -24.31 -2.71 -3.65
N PRO A 66 -24.98 -2.40 -2.52
CA PRO A 66 -25.89 -3.30 -1.81
C PRO A 66 -27.20 -3.58 -2.57
N SER A 67 -27.19 -3.62 -3.90
CA SER A 67 -28.35 -4.02 -4.70
C SER A 67 -28.59 -5.53 -4.70
N LYS A 68 -27.70 -6.33 -4.10
CA LYS A 68 -27.86 -7.79 -3.95
C LYS A 68 -28.27 -8.27 -2.56
N GLU A 69 -28.88 -7.40 -1.75
CA GLU A 69 -29.67 -7.85 -0.60
C GLU A 69 -31.03 -7.18 -0.57
N THR A 70 -31.73 -7.16 -1.70
CA THR A 70 -33.19 -7.25 -1.62
C THR A 70 -33.51 -8.71 -1.33
N LYS A 71 -33.45 -9.11 -0.05
CA LYS A 71 -34.19 -10.28 0.40
C LYS A 71 -35.63 -10.08 -0.10
N PRO A 72 -36.19 -10.96 -0.95
CA PRO A 72 -37.63 -10.90 -1.17
C PRO A 72 -38.24 -11.07 0.23
N TRP A 73 -39.11 -10.14 0.60
CA TRP A 73 -39.85 -10.17 1.86
C TRP A 73 -40.30 -11.61 2.14
N PRO A 74 -40.11 -12.16 3.36
CA PRO A 74 -40.70 -13.44 3.69
C PRO A 74 -42.22 -13.32 3.48
N GLN A 75 -42.73 -14.07 2.51
CA GLN A 75 -44.16 -14.24 2.29
C GLN A 75 -44.66 -15.18 3.38
N SER A 76 -45.00 -14.63 4.55
CA SER A 76 -45.78 -15.33 5.58
C SER A 76 -46.49 -14.34 6.48
#